data_AF-A0A7R9FCD4-F1
#
_entry.id   AF-A0A7R9FCD4-F1
#
_cell.length_a   1.000
_cell.length_b   1.000
_cell.length_c   1.000
_cell.angle_alpha   90.00
_cell.angle_beta   90.00
_cell.angle_gamma   90.00
#
_symmetry.space_group_name_H-M   'P 1'
#
loop_
_entity.id
_entity.type
_entity.pdbx_description
1 polymer ?
#
loop_
_entity_poly.entity_id
_entity_poly.type
_entity_poly.pdbx_seq_one_letter_code
_entity_poly.pdbx_strand_id
1 'polypeptide(L)'
;MGLFPKIIIVSCFIVALCLANNCVPRYYGYSSFVCVCNSTYCDTMDASPQRSLVGGNYRHFVSTKDGLRFDSTVANFTRKPKIYISKKSKYIYS
;
A
#
# COMPACT_ATOMS: atom_id res chain seq x y z
N MET A 1 28.96 -38.51 -4.19
CA MET A 1 28.35 -37.59 -5.19
C MET A 1 26.91 -37.29 -4.77
N GLY A 2 26.54 -36.03 -4.55
CA GLY A 2 25.12 -35.63 -4.68
C GLY A 2 24.38 -34.90 -3.54
N LEU A 3 25.01 -34.54 -2.40
CA LEU A 3 24.28 -33.81 -1.33
C LEU A 3 24.48 -32.27 -1.35
N PHE A 4 25.57 -31.79 -1.93
CA PHE A 4 25.86 -30.36 -2.09
C PHE A 4 24.98 -29.58 -3.10
N PRO A 5 24.47 -30.15 -4.23
CA PRO A 5 23.69 -29.34 -5.17
C PRO A 5 22.28 -29.03 -4.66
N LYS A 6 21.73 -29.86 -3.75
CA LYS A 6 20.39 -29.67 -3.19
C LYS A 6 20.32 -28.48 -2.21
N ILE A 7 21.38 -28.27 -1.44
CA ILE A 7 21.45 -27.18 -0.45
C ILE A 7 21.53 -25.81 -1.16
N ILE A 8 22.27 -25.73 -2.28
CA ILE A 8 22.38 -24.50 -3.08
C ILE A 8 21.04 -24.12 -3.72
N ILE A 9 20.28 -25.10 -4.22
CA ILE A 9 18.96 -24.86 -4.84
C ILE A 9 17.94 -24.39 -3.78
N VAL A 10 17.93 -24.99 -2.59
CA VAL A 10 17.05 -24.57 -1.48
C VAL A 10 17.44 -23.18 -0.97
N SER A 11 18.74 -22.87 -0.91
CA SER A 11 19.23 -21.53 -0.53
C SER A 11 18.84 -20.45 -1.56
N CYS A 12 18.80 -20.77 -2.86
CA CYS A 12 18.42 -19.81 -3.89
C CYS A 12 16.92 -19.49 -3.88
N PHE A 13 16.08 -20.50 -3.56
CA PHE A 13 14.62 -20.31 -3.42
C PHE A 13 14.21 -19.42 -2.24
N ILE A 14 15.01 -19.34 -1.18
CA ILE A 14 14.71 -18.52 0.00
C ILE A 14 14.98 -17.02 -0.25
N VAL A 15 15.85 -16.68 -1.22
CA VAL A 15 16.26 -15.28 -1.48
C VAL A 15 15.30 -14.54 -2.43
N ALA A 16 14.33 -15.23 -3.04
CA ALA A 16 13.35 -14.63 -3.95
C ALA A 16 12.15 -13.94 -3.23
N LEU A 17 12.35 -13.46 -2.00
CA LEU A 17 11.40 -12.56 -1.34
C LEU A 17 11.63 -11.15 -1.87
N CYS A 18 10.86 -10.76 -2.90
CA CYS A 18 10.80 -9.39 -3.41
C CYS A 18 10.15 -8.48 -2.35
N LEU A 19 10.94 -8.02 -1.39
CA LEU A 19 10.55 -6.94 -0.50
C LEU A 19 10.48 -5.64 -1.29
N ALA A 20 9.43 -4.84 -1.06
CA ALA A 20 9.30 -3.51 -1.63
C ALA A 20 10.48 -2.63 -1.21
N ASN A 21 11.09 -1.92 -2.17
CA ASN A 21 12.11 -0.93 -1.88
C ASN A 21 11.42 0.41 -1.56
N ASN A 22 11.81 1.03 -0.46
CA ASN A 22 11.32 2.35 -0.10
C ASN A 22 11.92 3.45 -1.00
N CYS A 23 11.28 4.61 -1.03
CA CYS A 23 11.81 5.79 -1.71
C CYS A 23 13.00 6.40 -0.94
N VAL A 24 14.09 6.68 -1.64
CA VAL A 24 15.22 7.48 -1.11
C VAL A 24 15.01 8.95 -1.49
N PRO A 25 14.69 9.85 -0.52
CA PRO A 25 14.31 11.22 -0.81
C PRO A 25 15.51 12.10 -1.18
N ARG A 26 15.36 12.93 -2.21
CA ARG A 26 16.29 14.02 -2.53
C ARG A 26 15.55 15.33 -2.79
N TYR A 27 16.00 16.37 -2.08
CA TYR A 27 15.42 17.71 -2.14
C TYR A 27 16.22 18.62 -3.08
N TYR A 28 15.50 19.41 -3.88
CA TYR A 28 16.08 20.38 -4.81
C TYR A 28 15.59 21.82 -4.55
N GLY A 29 15.14 22.10 -3.32
CA GLY A 29 14.65 23.44 -2.93
C GLY A 29 13.21 23.75 -3.33
N TYR A 30 12.46 22.76 -3.83
CA TYR A 30 11.04 22.90 -4.14
C TYR A 30 10.15 22.46 -2.99
N SER A 31 8.84 22.45 -3.27
CA SER A 31 7.81 22.15 -2.29
C SER A 31 7.78 20.68 -1.83
N SER A 32 8.46 19.76 -2.52
CA SER A 32 8.60 18.36 -2.14
C SER A 32 9.97 17.81 -2.62
N PHE A 33 10.13 16.49 -2.56
CA PHE A 33 11.34 15.76 -2.96
C PHE A 33 11.06 14.78 -4.09
N VAL A 34 12.12 14.24 -4.67
CA VAL A 34 12.07 13.12 -5.64
C VAL A 34 12.62 11.84 -5.01
N CYS A 35 12.21 10.69 -5.53
CA CYS A 35 12.82 9.39 -5.23
C CYS A 35 14.01 9.17 -6.15
N VAL A 36 15.19 8.88 -5.59
CA VAL A 36 16.40 8.67 -6.38
C VAL A 36 16.49 7.20 -6.80
N CYS A 37 16.52 6.97 -8.11
CA CYS A 37 16.83 5.68 -8.70
C CYS A 37 18.21 5.70 -9.39
N ASN A 38 18.88 4.57 -9.41
CA ASN A 38 20.13 4.31 -10.13
C ASN A 38 20.10 2.90 -10.77
N SER A 39 21.22 2.44 -11.30
CA SER A 39 21.31 1.15 -12.00
C SER A 39 21.05 -0.08 -11.13
N THR A 40 21.12 0.03 -9.80
CA THR A 40 20.95 -1.09 -8.86
C THR A 40 19.86 -0.85 -7.82
N TYR A 41 19.22 0.32 -7.82
CA TYR A 41 18.23 0.70 -6.82
C TYR A 41 17.14 1.58 -7.41
N CYS A 42 15.89 1.24 -7.11
CA CYS A 42 14.75 2.10 -7.31
C CYS A 42 13.66 1.67 -6.32
N ASP A 43 12.79 2.61 -5.93
CA ASP A 43 11.61 2.26 -5.13
C ASP A 43 10.69 1.34 -5.92
N THR A 44 10.09 0.39 -5.23
CA THR A 44 9.17 -0.58 -5.82
C THR A 44 7.93 -0.66 -4.96
N MET A 45 6.78 -0.83 -5.61
CA MET A 45 5.56 -1.18 -4.87
C MET A 45 5.68 -2.61 -4.37
N ASP A 46 5.07 -2.88 -3.21
CA ASP A 46 4.94 -4.24 -2.73
C ASP A 46 4.19 -5.08 -3.76
N ALA A 47 4.93 -5.96 -4.42
CA ALA A 47 4.43 -6.94 -5.37
C ALA A 47 3.91 -8.19 -4.65
N SER A 48 3.86 -8.19 -3.30
CA SER A 48 3.11 -9.20 -2.55
C SER A 48 1.78 -9.35 -3.27
N PRO A 49 1.44 -10.59 -3.65
CA PRO A 49 0.35 -10.82 -4.57
C PRO A 49 -0.80 -10.01 -4.07
N GLN A 50 -1.43 -9.28 -4.99
CA GLN A 50 -2.70 -8.61 -4.81
C GLN A 50 -3.70 -9.66 -4.34
N ARG A 51 -3.52 -10.13 -3.09
CA ARG A 51 -4.30 -11.12 -2.40
C ARG A 51 -5.63 -10.43 -2.38
N SER A 52 -6.54 -10.99 -3.15
CA SER A 52 -7.86 -10.44 -3.33
C SER A 52 -8.33 -9.98 -1.96
N LEU A 53 -8.55 -8.67 -1.82
CA LEU A 53 -8.94 -8.12 -0.54
C LEU A 53 -10.19 -8.88 -0.09
N VAL A 54 -10.29 -9.18 1.20
CA VAL A 54 -11.53 -9.75 1.73
C VAL A 54 -12.66 -8.79 1.36
N GLY A 55 -13.79 -9.34 0.89
CA GLY A 55 -14.93 -8.53 0.48
C GLY A 55 -15.37 -7.58 1.61
N GLY A 56 -15.57 -6.30 1.28
CA GLY A 56 -15.82 -5.25 2.27
C GLY A 56 -14.58 -4.41 2.61
N ASN A 57 -13.40 -4.78 2.11
CA ASN A 57 -12.16 -4.04 2.34
C ASN A 57 -11.72 -3.29 1.09
N TYR A 58 -10.96 -2.22 1.29
CA TYR A 58 -10.27 -1.48 0.24
C TYR A 58 -8.82 -1.22 0.66
N ARG A 59 -7.94 -1.07 -0.33
CA ARG A 59 -6.56 -0.65 -0.12
C ARG A 59 -6.44 0.83 -0.46
N HIS A 60 -5.83 1.59 0.44
CA HIS A 60 -5.63 3.01 0.31
C HIS A 60 -4.15 3.29 0.16
N PHE A 61 -3.78 3.90 -0.97
CA PHE A 61 -2.42 4.33 -1.26
C PHE A 61 -2.32 5.84 -1.08
N VAL A 62 -1.33 6.27 -0.31
CA VAL A 62 -1.12 7.68 0.03
C VAL A 62 0.25 8.12 -0.42
N SER A 63 0.28 9.27 -1.09
CA SER A 63 1.49 10.04 -1.34
C SER A 63 1.28 11.45 -0.84
N THR A 64 2.25 11.99 -0.10
CA THR A 64 2.15 13.32 0.49
C THR A 64 3.34 14.18 0.12
N LYS A 65 3.17 15.49 0.30
CA LYS A 65 4.21 16.47 0.05
C LYS A 65 5.41 16.29 0.98
N ASP A 66 5.14 15.83 2.22
CA ASP A 66 6.08 15.72 3.34
C ASP A 66 6.77 14.35 3.47
N GLY A 67 6.34 13.29 2.78
CA GLY A 67 7.08 12.03 2.93
C GLY A 67 6.49 10.76 2.33
N LEU A 68 5.17 10.64 2.28
CA LEU A 68 4.55 9.37 1.90
C LEU A 68 4.73 9.11 0.40
N ARG A 69 5.09 7.87 0.06
CA ARG A 69 5.30 7.40 -1.32
C ARG A 69 4.69 6.01 -1.46
N PHE A 70 3.50 5.96 -2.06
CA PHE A 70 2.73 4.73 -2.20
C PHE A 70 2.55 3.99 -0.86
N ASP A 71 2.46 4.74 0.23
CA ASP A 71 2.21 4.18 1.55
C ASP A 71 0.83 3.53 1.54
N SER A 72 0.76 2.25 1.90
CA SER A 72 -0.44 1.45 1.73
C SER A 72 -1.04 1.07 3.08
N THR A 73 -2.33 1.32 3.22
CA THR A 73 -3.16 0.83 4.33
C THR A 73 -4.34 0.01 3.79
N VAL A 74 -4.88 -0.88 4.61
CA VAL A 74 -6.12 -1.62 4.31
C VAL A 74 -7.19 -1.18 5.28
N ALA A 75 -8.36 -0.81 4.76
CA ALA A 75 -9.49 -0.32 5.54
C ALA A 75 -10.79 -1.00 5.08
N ASN A 76 -11.85 -0.84 5.88
CA ASN A 76 -13.15 -1.46 5.67
C ASN A 76 -14.19 -0.42 5.26
N PHE A 77 -15.13 -0.80 4.39
CA PHE A 77 -16.31 0.03 4.14
C PHE A 77 -17.20 0.06 5.39
N THR A 78 -17.62 1.26 5.79
CA THR A 78 -18.64 1.43 6.82
C THR A 78 -20.01 1.55 6.16
N ARG A 79 -21.03 0.90 6.73
CA ARG A 79 -22.42 1.15 6.31
C ARG A 79 -22.84 2.50 6.85
N LYS A 80 -23.43 3.36 6.02
CA LYS A 80 -24.11 4.55 6.51
C LYS A 80 -25.23 4.10 7.48
N PRO A 81 -25.34 4.70 8.68
CA PRO A 81 -26.47 4.41 9.54
C PRO A 81 -27.76 4.81 8.79
N LYS A 82 -28.76 3.92 8.81
CA LYS A 82 -30.11 4.30 8.39
C LYS A 82 -30.61 5.31 9.42
N ILE A 83 -30.57 6.60 9.08
CA ILE A 83 -31.23 7.63 9.87
C ILE A 83 -32.73 7.40 9.68
N TYR A 84 -33.34 6.70 10.64
CA TYR A 84 -34.79 6.67 10.74
C TYR A 84 -35.21 8.04 11.28
N ILE A 85 -35.59 8.95 10.38
CA ILE A 85 -36.31 10.14 10.78
C ILE A 85 -37.64 9.64 11.34
N SER A 86 -37.74 9.61 12.67
CA SER A 86 -39.00 9.57 13.38
C SER A 86 -39.88 10.65 12.76
N LYS A 87 -40.91 10.25 11.99
CA LYS A 87 -41.97 11.15 11.51
C LYS A 87 -42.75 11.64 12.74
N LYS A 88 -42.17 12.59 13.47
CA LYS A 88 -42.86 13.35 14.51
C LYS A 88 -42.35 14.79 14.53
N SER A 89 -42.51 15.47 13.40
CA SER A 89 -42.84 16.89 13.40
C SER A 89 -43.59 17.21 12.11
N LYS A 90 -44.82 17.68 12.31
CA LYS A 90 -45.71 18.20 11.29
C LYS A 90 -45.30 19.67 11.08
N TYR A 91 -45.18 20.09 9.81
CA TYR A 91 -45.03 21.46 9.29
C TYR A 91 -43.63 22.10 9.17
N ILE A 92 -43.58 23.00 8.17
CA ILE A 92 -42.66 24.11 7.87
C ILE A 92 -41.34 23.66 7.19
N TYR A 93 -41.03 23.96 5.91
CA TYR A 93 -41.10 25.24 5.18
C TYR A 93 -41.43 25.07 3.68
N SER A 94 -42.30 25.98 3.21
CA SER A 94 -42.47 26.59 1.86
C SER A 94 -42.13 25.78 0.62
#